data_AF-A0A3N6RGS5-F1
#
_entry.id   AF-A0A3N6RGS5-F1
#
_cell.length_a   1.000
_cell.length_b   1.000
_cell.length_c   1.000
_cell.angle_alpha   90.00
_cell.angle_beta   90.00
_cell.angle_gamma   90.00
#
_symmetry.space_group_name_H-M   'P 1'
#
loop_
_entity.id
_entity.type
_entity.pdbx_description
1 polymer ?
#
loop_
_entity_poly.entity_id
_entity_poly.type
_entity_poly.pdbx_seq_one_letter_code
_entity_poly.pdbx_strand_id
1 'polypeptide(L)' 'MSTLIGLLLLVVYGGGIWKFWNGFEQTNFSKNFQNRLILSILWPVLLIGNKSYRKNFTKALKGSRR' A
#
# COMPACT_ATOMS: atom_id res chain seq x y z
N MET A 1 9.20 -25.64 -3.18
CA MET A 1 8.99 -24.58 -4.20
C MET A 1 7.81 -23.67 -3.83
N SER A 2 6.66 -24.20 -3.42
CA SER A 2 5.43 -23.44 -3.11
C SER A 2 5.51 -22.56 -1.86
N THR A 3 6.24 -23.01 -0.83
CA THR A 3 6.37 -22.29 0.46
C THR A 3 7.11 -20.97 0.35
N LEU A 4 8.18 -20.90 -0.46
CA LEU A 4 8.96 -19.68 -0.65
C LEU A 4 8.15 -18.59 -1.37
N ILE A 5 7.37 -18.97 -2.38
CA ILE A 5 6.50 -18.04 -3.11
C ILE A 5 5.39 -17.51 -2.19
N GLY A 6 4.77 -18.38 -1.38
CA GLY A 6 3.77 -17.97 -0.39
C GLY A 6 4.34 -17.01 0.66
N LEU A 7 5.54 -17.29 1.17
CA LEU A 7 6.26 -16.41 2.10
C LEU A 7 6.58 -15.06 1.48
N LEU A 8 7.06 -15.05 0.24
CA LEU A 8 7.38 -13.80 -0.47
C LEU A 8 6.13 -12.96 -0.70
N LEU A 9 5.02 -13.57 -1.09
CA LEU A 9 3.73 -12.88 -1.22
C LEU A 9 3.26 -12.30 0.11
N LEU A 10 3.39 -13.03 1.22
CA LEU A 10 3.05 -12.53 2.55
C LEU A 10 3.92 -11.35 2.97
N VAL A 11 5.23 -11.44 2.75
CA VAL A 11 6.18 -10.36 3.07
C VAL A 11 5.90 -9.13 2.22
N VAL A 12 5.64 -9.30 0.91
CA VAL A 12 5.28 -8.20 0.01
C VAL A 12 3.93 -7.61 0.39
N TYR A 13 2.95 -8.43 0.75
CA TYR A 13 1.62 -8.00 1.20
C TYR A 13 1.66 -7.20 2.49
N GLY A 14 2.27 -7.76 3.54
CA GLY A 14 2.43 -7.08 4.83
C GLY A 14 3.33 -5.85 4.71
N GLY A 15 4.42 -5.94 3.96
CA GLY A 15 5.34 -4.82 3.74
C GLY A 15 4.70 -3.67 2.97
N GLY A 16 3.88 -3.97 1.96
CA GLY A 16 3.10 -3.00 1.21
C GLY A 16 2.11 -2.26 2.09
N ILE A 17 1.34 -2.99 2.91
CA ILE A 17 0.42 -2.42 3.91
C ILE A 17 1.18 -1.50 4.87
N TRP A 18 2.25 -1.97 5.49
CA TRP A 18 2.96 -1.20 6.51
C TRP A 18 3.56 0.10 5.95
N LYS A 19 4.22 0.04 4.78
CA LYS A 19 4.77 1.25 4.15
C LYS A 19 3.69 2.22 3.70
N PHE A 20 2.60 1.71 3.11
CA PHE A 20 1.48 2.55 2.69
C PHE A 20 0.79 3.19 3.90
N TRP A 21 0.62 2.44 4.98
CA TRP A 21 0.06 2.93 6.24
C TRP A 21 0.89 4.09 6.78
N ASN A 22 2.22 3.94 6.88
CA ASN A 22 3.11 5.00 7.38
C ASN A 22 3.14 6.25 6.47
N GLY A 23 3.04 6.06 5.15
CA GLY A 23 3.06 7.14 4.17
C GLY A 23 1.70 7.73 3.82
N PHE A 24 0.60 7.20 4.37
CA PHE A 24 -0.76 7.55 3.97
C PHE A 24 -1.05 9.05 4.08
N GLU A 25 -0.48 9.70 5.09
CA GLU A 25 -0.60 11.14 5.36
C GLU A 25 -0.11 12.05 4.22
N GLN A 26 0.74 11.53 3.33
CA GLN A 26 1.32 12.24 2.18
C GLN A 26 0.57 11.96 0.87
N THR A 27 -0.45 11.12 0.92
CA THR A 27 -1.34 10.87 -0.22
C THR A 27 -2.36 11.99 -0.34
N ASN A 28 -2.93 12.13 -1.54
CA ASN A 28 -4.04 13.06 -1.78
C ASN A 28 -5.41 12.44 -1.39
N PHE A 29 -5.44 11.33 -0.65
CA PHE A 29 -6.68 10.71 -0.20
C PHE A 29 -7.22 11.42 1.03
N SER A 30 -8.54 11.35 1.25
CA SER A 30 -9.14 11.83 2.49
C SER A 30 -8.58 11.05 3.67
N LYS A 31 -8.04 11.78 4.66
CA LYS A 31 -7.34 11.27 5.85
C LYS A 31 -8.31 10.68 6.87
N ASN A 32 -9.08 9.69 6.44
CA ASN A 32 -10.04 8.98 7.28
C ASN A 32 -9.46 7.62 7.63
N PHE A 33 -9.67 7.17 8.87
CA PHE A 33 -9.23 5.86 9.32
C PHE A 33 -9.77 4.72 8.44
N GLN A 34 -11.07 4.80 8.08
CA GLN A 34 -11.70 3.84 7.16
C GLN A 34 -11.02 3.83 5.78
N ASN A 35 -10.77 5.01 5.18
CA ASN A 35 -10.08 5.08 3.89
C ASN A 35 -8.67 4.53 3.98
N ARG A 36 -7.91 4.88 5.02
CA ARG A 36 -6.56 4.34 5.25
C ARG A 36 -6.59 2.83 5.32
N LEU A 37 -7.54 2.25 6.05
CA LEU A 37 -7.66 0.81 6.25
C LEU A 37 -8.06 0.08 4.96
N ILE A 38 -9.12 0.55 4.29
CA ILE A 38 -9.60 -0.02 3.03
C ILE A 38 -8.52 0.06 1.95
N LEU A 39 -7.90 1.24 1.78
CA LEU A 39 -6.87 1.47 0.77
C LEU A 39 -5.57 0.71 1.08
N SER A 40 -5.25 0.50 2.35
CA SER A 40 -4.08 -0.31 2.74
C SER A 40 -4.31 -1.78 2.46
N ILE A 41 -5.47 -2.35 2.77
CA ILE A 41 -5.75 -3.79 2.55
C ILE A 41 -5.91 -4.12 1.07
N LEU A 42 -6.63 -3.25 0.33
CA LEU A 42 -6.92 -3.43 -1.10
C LEU A 42 -5.78 -2.99 -2.02
N TRP A 43 -4.61 -2.68 -1.46
CA TRP A 43 -3.47 -2.17 -2.21
C TRP A 43 -3.04 -3.00 -3.44
N PRO A 44 -3.06 -4.35 -3.46
CA PRO A 44 -2.60 -5.11 -4.62
C PRO A 44 -3.57 -4.96 -5.80
N VAL A 45 -4.87 -4.98 -5.50
CA VAL A 45 -5.94 -4.83 -6.50
C VAL A 45 -5.96 -3.41 -7.04
N LEU A 46 -5.86 -2.41 -6.17
CA LEU A 46 -5.86 -1.00 -6.54
C LEU A 46 -4.59 -0.60 -7.31
N LEU A 47 -3.45 -1.25 -7.05
CA LEU A 47 -2.24 -1.07 -7.85
C LEU A 47 -2.43 -1.50 -9.30
N ILE A 48 -3.14 -2.60 -9.55
CA ILE A 48 -3.36 -3.11 -10.91
C ILE A 48 -4.42 -2.24 -11.63
N GLY A 49 -5.57 -2.01 -10.97
CA GLY A 49 -6.74 -1.40 -11.59
C GLY A 49 -6.75 0.13 -11.63
N ASN A 50 -5.96 0.83 -10.80
CA ASN A 50 -6.14 2.28 -10.62
C ASN A 50 -4.82 3.07 -10.75
N LYS A 51 -4.72 3.88 -11.82
CA LYS A 51 -3.56 4.74 -12.09
C LYS A 51 -3.37 5.85 -11.05
N SER A 52 -4.47 6.42 -10.55
CA SER A 52 -4.43 7.43 -9.48
C SER A 52 -3.93 6.81 -8.17
N TYR A 53 -4.40 5.61 -7.86
CA TYR A 53 -3.92 4.86 -6.70
C TYR A 53 -2.42 4.58 -6.79
N ARG A 54 -1.91 4.08 -7.93
CA ARG A 54 -0.46 3.87 -8.14
C ARG A 54 0.39 5.10 -7.85
N LYS A 55 -0.06 6.27 -8.31
CA LYS A 55 0.64 7.55 -8.07
C LYS A 55 0.66 7.89 -6.58
N ASN A 56 -0.45 7.75 -5.88
CA ASN A 56 -0.54 7.99 -4.44
C ASN A 56 0.20 6.94 -3.62
N PHE A 57 0.17 5.67 -4.02
CA PHE A 57 0.92 4.59 -3.39
C PHE A 57 2.42 4.86 -3.48
N THR A 58 2.92 5.24 -4.65
CA THR A 58 4.33 5.65 -4.82
C THR A 58 4.67 6.87 -3.96
N LYS A 59 3.76 7.84 -3.82
CA LYS A 59 3.93 8.97 -2.91
C LYS A 59 4.02 8.52 -1.45
N ALA A 60 3.13 7.64 -0.99
CA ALA A 60 3.18 7.10 0.36
C ALA A 60 4.51 6.37 0.62
N LEU A 61 4.95 5.53 -0.32
CA LEU A 61 6.22 4.80 -0.23
C LEU A 61 7.45 5.71 -0.19
N LYS A 62 7.49 6.76 -1.02
CA LYS A 62 8.60 7.73 -1.04
C LYS A 62 8.56 8.67 0.15
N GLY A 63 7.36 9.02 0.59
CA GLY A 63 7.11 9.91 1.70
C GLY A 63 7.55 9.37 3.04
N SER A 64 7.48 8.05 3.26
CA SER A 64 7.86 7.43 4.54
C SER A 64 9.36 7.53 4.90
N ARG A 65 10.20 8.12 4.03
CA ARG A 65 11.65 8.24 4.19
C ARG A 65 12.11 9.69 4.43
N ARG A 66 11.26 10.52 5.05
CA ARG A 66 11.60 11.86 5.52
C ARG A 66 11.48 11.93 7.03
#